data_AF-A0A4Z0M476-F1
#
_entry.id   AF-A0A4Z0M476-F1
#
_cell.length_a   1.000
_cell.length_b   1.000
_cell.length_c   1.000
_cell.angle_alpha   90.00
_cell.angle_beta   90.00
_cell.angle_gamma   90.00
#
_symmetry.space_group_name_H-M   'P 1'
#
loop_
_entity.id
_entity.type
_entity.pdbx_description
1 polymer ?
#
loop_
_entity_poly.entity_id
_entity_poly.type
_entity_poly.pdbx_seq_one_letter_code
_entity_poly.pdbx_strand_id
1 'polypeptide(L)'
;MRSASSSSGFTLIEVVVSLAVLSLVMVAVVAGMRTLGNTQVALERVTGRVDEVRTVSSFLRDLMESAVIGSDTGGLSLGGASSETTFFNLDDGALEWKTHLLFGESYGGSYVVRVGREGDELMLRWLPPDRVEENPDKWKDAPSRPLVDNLEEFAVALRPDYREDWTDKWPDSSIAPALVMVRLKADGRYWPDLVMQVQR
;
A
#
# COMPACT_ATOMS: atom_id res chain seq x y z
N MET A 1 -50.77 57.66 40.25
CA MET A 1 -49.33 57.75 40.58
C MET A 1 -48.57 56.98 39.52
N ARG A 2 -47.81 57.67 38.65
CA ARG A 2 -46.98 57.05 37.61
C ARG A 2 -45.54 57.05 38.09
N SER A 3 -44.94 55.88 38.30
CA SER A 3 -43.50 55.78 38.55
C SER A 3 -42.76 56.14 37.27
N ALA A 4 -41.98 57.21 37.30
CA ALA A 4 -41.01 57.50 36.25
C ALA A 4 -39.93 56.41 36.29
N SER A 5 -39.80 55.64 35.22
CA SER A 5 -38.66 54.75 35.03
C SER A 5 -37.42 55.58 34.75
N SER A 6 -36.41 55.48 35.61
CA SER A 6 -35.08 56.04 35.32
C SER A 6 -34.44 55.21 34.20
N SER A 7 -34.34 55.77 33.00
CA SER A 7 -33.46 55.22 31.97
C SER A 7 -32.02 55.49 32.36
N SER A 8 -31.32 54.45 32.84
CA SER A 8 -29.88 54.47 33.00
C SER A 8 -29.22 54.28 31.63
N GLY A 9 -28.56 55.32 31.12
CA GLY A 9 -27.71 55.21 29.93
C GLY A 9 -26.43 54.43 30.24
N PHE A 10 -25.96 53.65 29.25
CA PHE A 10 -24.70 52.90 29.36
C PHE A 10 -23.51 53.84 29.53
N THR A 11 -22.57 53.47 30.40
CA THR A 11 -21.32 54.22 30.57
C THR A 11 -20.30 53.84 29.49
N LEU A 12 -19.44 54.78 29.09
CA LEU A 12 -18.39 54.53 28.09
C LEU A 12 -17.48 53.34 28.49
N ILE A 13 -17.21 53.20 29.79
CA ILE A 13 -16.39 52.12 30.35
C ILE A 13 -17.04 50.74 30.12
N GLU A 14 -18.36 50.66 30.23
CA GLU A 14 -19.10 49.40 30.12
C GLU A 14 -19.16 48.90 28.68
N VAL A 15 -19.24 49.83 27.72
CA VAL A 15 -19.11 49.52 26.28
C VAL A 15 -17.69 49.04 25.95
N VAL A 16 -16.66 49.67 26.50
CA VAL A 16 -15.26 49.27 26.29
C VAL A 16 -14.98 47.89 26.90
N VAL A 17 -15.46 47.63 28.11
CA VAL A 17 -15.33 46.31 28.76
C VAL A 17 -16.07 45.23 27.97
N SER A 18 -17.28 45.53 27.48
CA SER A 18 -18.05 44.59 26.66
C SER A 18 -17.32 44.24 25.36
N LEU A 19 -16.72 45.22 24.68
CA LEU A 19 -15.91 45.02 23.49
C LEU A 19 -14.62 44.22 23.78
N ALA A 20 -13.98 44.48 24.92
CA ALA A 20 -12.81 43.72 25.36
C ALA A 20 -13.15 42.25 25.63
N VAL A 21 -14.25 41.97 26.35
CA VAL A 21 -14.70 40.60 26.61
C VAL A 21 -15.12 39.91 25.32
N LEU A 22 -15.88 40.59 24.45
CA LEU A 22 -16.31 40.05 23.17
C LEU A 22 -15.11 39.68 22.28
N SER A 23 -14.10 40.54 22.20
CA SER A 23 -12.89 40.26 21.44
C SER A 23 -12.08 39.09 22.00
N LEU A 24 -11.96 38.97 23.32
CA LEU A 24 -11.34 37.80 23.98
C LEU A 24 -12.09 36.50 23.67
N VAL A 25 -13.41 36.51 23.76
CA VAL A 25 -14.26 35.36 23.43
C VAL A 25 -14.09 34.98 21.96
N MET A 26 -14.09 35.96 21.04
CA MET A 26 -13.92 35.70 19.61
C MET A 26 -12.54 35.10 19.28
N VAL A 27 -11.47 35.59 19.92
CA VAL A 27 -10.12 35.02 19.77
C VAL A 27 -10.07 33.59 20.28
N ALA A 28 -10.68 33.31 21.44
CA ALA A 28 -10.74 31.96 22.00
C ALA A 28 -11.50 30.98 21.08
N VAL A 29 -12.63 31.42 20.50
CA VAL A 29 -13.41 30.61 19.56
C VAL A 29 -12.63 30.35 18.28
N VAL A 30 -11.99 31.37 17.69
CA VAL A 30 -11.19 31.21 16.46
C VAL A 30 -9.98 30.30 16.70
N ALA A 31 -9.30 30.47 17.83
CA ALA A 31 -8.21 29.58 18.23
C ALA A 31 -8.70 28.14 18.40
N GLY A 32 -9.83 27.93 19.07
CA GLY A 32 -10.48 26.62 19.22
C GLY A 32 -10.83 25.99 17.88
N MET A 33 -11.45 26.73 16.96
CA MET A 33 -11.81 26.26 15.62
C MET A 33 -10.57 25.88 14.79
N ARG A 34 -9.50 26.68 14.83
CA ARG A 34 -8.24 26.37 14.13
C ARG A 34 -7.58 25.12 14.69
N THR A 35 -7.53 24.97 16.01
CA THR A 35 -6.97 23.77 16.66
C THR A 35 -7.77 22.51 16.30
N LEU A 36 -9.10 22.58 16.33
CA LEU A 36 -9.97 21.46 15.96
C LEU A 36 -9.82 21.09 14.48
N GLY A 37 -9.81 22.07 13.58
CA GLY A 37 -9.60 21.84 12.15
C GLY A 37 -8.24 21.22 11.84
N ASN A 38 -7.16 21.73 12.45
CA ASN A 38 -5.82 21.15 12.28
C ASN A 38 -5.72 19.71 12.83
N THR A 39 -6.44 19.42 13.91
CA THR A 39 -6.46 18.08 14.52
C THR A 39 -7.21 17.08 13.64
N GLN A 40 -8.34 17.46 13.04
CA GLN A 40 -9.08 16.60 12.10
C GLN A 40 -8.22 16.20 10.90
N VAL A 41 -7.59 17.17 10.24
CA VAL A 41 -6.73 16.90 9.07
C VAL A 41 -5.52 16.03 9.46
N ALA A 42 -4.94 16.23 10.64
CA ALA A 42 -3.84 15.38 11.12
C ALA A 42 -4.30 13.93 11.41
N LEU A 43 -5.47 13.75 12.02
CA LEU A 43 -6.05 12.44 12.30
C LEU A 43 -6.41 11.69 11.01
N GLU A 44 -7.01 12.37 10.03
CA GLU A 44 -7.31 11.80 8.72
C GLU A 44 -6.05 11.32 8.00
N ARG A 45 -4.96 12.12 8.01
CA ARG A 45 -3.68 11.71 7.42
C ARG A 45 -3.08 10.49 8.10
N VAL A 46 -3.07 10.44 9.44
CA VAL A 46 -2.51 9.30 10.19
C VAL A 46 -3.36 8.05 9.98
N THR A 47 -4.69 8.20 9.95
CA THR A 47 -5.62 7.07 9.77
C THR A 47 -5.52 6.52 8.34
N GLY A 48 -5.58 7.39 7.32
CA GLY A 48 -5.44 6.99 5.93
C GLY A 48 -4.10 6.28 5.65
N ARG A 49 -3.01 6.76 6.27
CA ARG A 49 -1.70 6.10 6.19
C ARG A 49 -1.69 4.69 6.79
N VAL A 50 -2.33 4.49 7.94
CA VAL A 50 -2.42 3.15 8.58
C VAL A 50 -3.27 2.21 7.72
N ASP A 51 -4.36 2.71 7.15
CA ASP A 51 -5.23 1.93 6.27
C ASP A 51 -4.52 1.53 4.97
N GLU A 52 -3.70 2.42 4.41
CA GLU A 52 -2.85 2.14 3.25
C GLU A 52 -1.87 0.99 3.54
N VAL A 53 -1.07 1.10 4.61
CA VAL A 53 -0.11 0.06 5.03
C VAL A 53 -0.82 -1.29 5.12
N ARG A 54 -1.96 -1.34 5.80
CA ARG A 54 -2.73 -2.58 5.97
C ARG A 54 -3.25 -3.12 4.65
N THR A 55 -3.81 -2.25 3.80
CA THR A 55 -4.43 -2.66 2.53
C THR A 55 -3.40 -3.21 1.56
N VAL A 56 -2.27 -2.53 1.40
CA VAL A 56 -1.19 -2.96 0.51
C VAL A 56 -0.53 -4.23 1.04
N SER A 57 -0.31 -4.31 2.36
CA SER A 57 0.27 -5.51 2.99
C SER A 57 -0.60 -6.75 2.80
N SER A 58 -1.93 -6.61 2.96
CA SER A 58 -2.87 -7.70 2.69
C SER A 58 -2.89 -8.06 1.21
N PHE A 59 -2.93 -7.05 0.33
CA PHE A 59 -2.93 -7.27 -1.11
C PHE A 59 -1.69 -8.05 -1.58
N LEU A 60 -0.49 -7.65 -1.16
CA LEU A 60 0.76 -8.33 -1.53
C LEU A 60 0.78 -9.78 -1.01
N ARG A 61 0.24 -10.01 0.19
CA ARG A 61 0.11 -11.35 0.76
C ARG A 61 -0.83 -12.22 -0.08
N ASP A 62 -2.01 -11.71 -0.40
CA ASP A 62 -2.99 -12.41 -1.24
C ASP A 62 -2.43 -12.69 -2.64
N LEU A 63 -1.66 -11.75 -3.22
CA LEU A 63 -0.98 -11.90 -4.51
C LEU A 63 0.09 -13.01 -4.49
N MET A 64 0.80 -13.14 -3.37
CA MET A 64 1.83 -14.15 -3.16
C MET A 64 1.20 -15.52 -2.87
N GLU A 65 0.12 -15.56 -2.10
CA GLU A 65 -0.62 -16.80 -1.80
C GLU A 65 -1.33 -17.36 -3.03
N SER A 66 -1.67 -16.52 -4.01
CA SER A 66 -2.25 -16.95 -5.31
C SER A 66 -1.20 -17.37 -6.35
N ALA A 67 0.07 -17.49 -5.96
CA ALA A 67 1.14 -17.93 -6.84
C ALA A 67 0.84 -19.29 -7.48
N VAL A 68 1.09 -19.39 -8.79
CA VAL A 68 0.94 -20.63 -9.55
C VAL A 68 2.22 -21.43 -9.43
N ILE A 69 2.13 -22.55 -8.74
CA ILE A 69 3.19 -23.55 -8.67
C ILE A 69 2.77 -24.73 -9.54
N GLY A 70 3.67 -25.09 -10.44
CA GLY A 70 3.46 -26.20 -11.34
C GLY A 70 3.40 -27.52 -10.59
N SER A 71 2.28 -28.22 -10.71
CA SER A 71 2.16 -29.58 -10.20
C SER A 71 2.76 -30.56 -11.21
N ASP A 72 3.84 -31.23 -10.83
CA ASP A 72 4.45 -32.34 -11.60
C ASP A 72 3.51 -33.58 -11.70
N THR A 73 2.38 -33.55 -10.98
CA THR A 73 1.35 -34.57 -11.08
C THR A 73 0.49 -34.31 -12.30
N GLY A 74 0.67 -35.11 -13.35
CA GLY A 74 -0.19 -35.17 -14.54
C GLY A 74 -1.65 -35.49 -14.21
N GLY A 75 -2.35 -34.49 -13.67
CA GLY A 75 -3.79 -34.48 -13.44
C GLY A 75 -4.53 -34.32 -14.76
N LEU A 76 -5.72 -34.90 -14.83
CA LEU A 76 -6.58 -34.94 -16.01
C LEU A 76 -7.03 -33.52 -16.40
N SER A 77 -6.22 -32.82 -17.21
CA SER A 77 -6.64 -31.60 -17.91
C SER A 77 -7.61 -32.00 -19.02
N LEU A 78 -8.88 -31.64 -18.85
CA LEU A 78 -9.90 -31.75 -19.88
C LEU A 78 -9.68 -30.63 -20.92
N GLY A 79 -8.78 -30.89 -21.87
CA GLY A 79 -8.59 -30.06 -23.06
C GLY A 79 -7.47 -29.03 -22.94
N GLY A 80 -6.28 -29.40 -23.43
CA GLY A 80 -5.13 -28.51 -23.56
C GLY A 80 -4.17 -28.64 -22.39
N ALA A 81 -3.20 -29.55 -22.52
CA ALA A 81 -2.11 -29.69 -21.57
C ALA A 81 -1.12 -28.52 -21.73
N SER A 82 -1.42 -27.35 -21.18
CA SER A 82 -0.37 -26.42 -20.75
C SER A 82 0.09 -26.90 -19.38
N SER A 83 1.25 -27.56 -19.32
CA SER A 83 1.94 -27.77 -18.06
C SER A 83 2.11 -26.40 -17.42
N GLU A 84 1.38 -26.09 -16.35
CA GLU A 84 1.66 -24.87 -15.61
C GLU A 84 3.05 -25.05 -15.01
N THR A 85 4.03 -24.34 -15.56
CA THR A 85 5.39 -24.35 -15.01
C THR A 85 5.46 -23.30 -13.91
N THR A 86 6.07 -23.67 -12.77
CA THR A 86 6.43 -22.72 -11.72
C THR A 86 7.35 -21.65 -12.30
N PHE A 87 7.03 -20.39 -12.04
CA PHE A 87 7.90 -19.27 -12.38
C PHE A 87 8.00 -18.32 -11.19
N PHE A 88 9.20 -18.20 -10.64
CA PHE A 88 9.53 -17.27 -9.57
C PHE A 88 10.95 -16.74 -9.75
N ASN A 89 11.13 -15.44 -9.89
CA ASN A 89 12.41 -14.82 -10.15
C ASN A 89 12.62 -13.60 -9.25
N LEU A 90 13.88 -13.30 -8.95
CA LEU A 90 14.29 -12.07 -8.27
C LEU A 90 15.28 -11.35 -9.17
N ASP A 91 14.81 -10.30 -9.83
CA ASP A 91 15.56 -9.52 -10.82
C ASP A 91 15.77 -8.08 -10.33
N ASP A 92 17.02 -7.67 -10.15
CA ASP A 92 17.40 -6.33 -9.67
C ASP A 92 16.63 -5.90 -8.39
N GLY A 93 16.41 -6.85 -7.49
CA GLY A 93 15.63 -6.65 -6.26
C GLY A 93 14.12 -6.61 -6.45
N ALA A 94 13.60 -6.69 -7.67
CA ALA A 94 12.18 -6.83 -7.98
C ALA A 94 11.78 -8.32 -8.00
N LEU A 95 10.63 -8.61 -7.40
CA LEU A 95 10.03 -9.94 -7.39
C LEU A 95 9.20 -10.14 -8.65
N GLU A 96 9.41 -11.25 -9.34
CA GLU A 96 8.58 -11.66 -10.47
C GLU A 96 8.04 -13.07 -10.24
N TRP A 97 6.74 -13.28 -10.38
CA TRP A 97 6.17 -14.62 -10.24
C TRP A 97 4.88 -14.78 -11.02
N LYS A 98 4.52 -16.02 -11.31
CA LYS A 98 3.24 -16.36 -11.91
C LYS A 98 2.15 -16.44 -10.84
N THR A 99 1.02 -15.81 -11.07
CA THR A 99 -0.12 -15.77 -10.14
C THR A 99 -1.45 -15.70 -10.89
N HIS A 100 -2.56 -15.98 -10.21
CA HIS A 100 -3.90 -15.74 -10.73
C HIS A 100 -4.38 -14.34 -10.36
N LEU A 101 -4.55 -13.48 -11.37
CA LEU A 101 -5.10 -12.13 -11.17
C LEU A 101 -6.58 -12.13 -11.52
N LEU A 102 -7.40 -11.63 -10.60
CA LEU A 102 -8.81 -11.32 -10.84
C LEU A 102 -9.03 -9.81 -10.64
N PHE A 103 -8.89 -9.03 -11.71
CA PHE A 103 -9.23 -7.60 -11.70
C PHE A 103 -10.44 -7.33 -12.60
N GLY A 104 -11.59 -7.05 -12.00
CA GLY A 104 -12.82 -6.74 -12.73
C GLY A 104 -13.23 -7.84 -13.72
N GLU A 105 -14.06 -7.50 -14.71
CA GLU A 105 -14.49 -8.44 -15.76
C GLU A 105 -13.44 -8.63 -16.87
N SER A 106 -12.43 -7.76 -16.95
CA SER A 106 -11.45 -7.74 -18.05
C SER A 106 -10.18 -8.55 -17.78
N TYR A 107 -9.85 -8.83 -16.52
CA TYR A 107 -8.66 -9.59 -16.15
C TYR A 107 -9.06 -10.84 -15.38
N GLY A 108 -8.90 -11.99 -16.02
CA GLY A 108 -8.99 -13.31 -15.42
C GLY A 108 -7.96 -14.25 -16.05
N GLY A 109 -7.49 -15.22 -15.28
CA GLY A 109 -6.50 -16.20 -15.72
C GLY A 109 -5.13 -16.01 -15.06
N SER A 110 -4.13 -16.71 -15.60
CA SER A 110 -2.77 -16.67 -15.08
C SER A 110 -1.98 -15.52 -15.71
N TYR A 111 -1.23 -14.79 -14.89
CA TYR A 111 -0.37 -13.69 -15.28
C TYR A 111 0.99 -13.83 -14.60
N VAL A 112 2.01 -13.22 -15.19
CA VAL A 112 3.26 -12.96 -14.50
C VAL A 112 3.21 -11.54 -13.97
N VAL A 113 3.41 -11.39 -12.67
CA VAL A 113 3.48 -10.10 -11.99
C VAL A 113 4.93 -9.74 -11.70
N ARG A 114 5.21 -8.44 -11.66
CA ARG A 114 6.46 -7.87 -11.14
C ARG A 114 6.13 -6.85 -10.06
N VAL A 115 6.72 -7.00 -8.88
CA VAL A 115 6.66 -6.03 -7.79
C VAL A 115 8.06 -5.55 -7.49
N GLY A 116 8.30 -4.25 -7.66
CA GLY A 116 9.61 -3.67 -7.45
C GLY A 116 9.56 -2.16 -7.30
N ARG A 117 10.68 -1.58 -6.90
CA ARG A 117 10.85 -0.14 -6.79
C ARG A 117 11.06 0.48 -8.17
N GLU A 118 10.32 1.54 -8.46
CA GLU A 118 10.54 2.38 -9.63
C GLU A 118 10.57 3.84 -9.16
N GLY A 119 11.74 4.47 -9.20
CA GLY A 119 11.92 5.80 -8.63
C GLY A 119 11.63 5.82 -7.12
N ASP A 120 10.66 6.62 -6.73
CA ASP A 120 10.14 6.77 -5.36
C ASP A 120 8.80 6.05 -5.14
N GLU A 121 8.42 5.11 -6.01
CA GLU A 121 7.19 4.34 -5.87
C GLU A 121 7.46 2.82 -5.80
N LEU A 122 6.60 2.11 -5.08
CA LEU A 122 6.49 0.65 -5.20
C LEU A 122 5.47 0.35 -6.30
N MET A 123 5.92 -0.28 -7.38
CA MET A 123 5.10 -0.54 -8.56
C MET A 123 4.74 -2.02 -8.68
N LEU A 124 3.48 -2.27 -9.03
CA LEU A 124 3.02 -3.56 -9.55
C LEU A 124 2.89 -3.46 -11.07
N ARG A 125 3.49 -4.39 -11.78
CA ARG A 125 3.28 -4.61 -13.22
C ARG A 125 2.79 -6.03 -13.48
N TRP A 126 2.04 -6.24 -14.56
CA TRP A 126 1.57 -7.56 -14.94
C TRP A 126 1.53 -7.77 -16.45
N LEU A 127 1.82 -8.99 -16.88
CA LEU A 127 1.78 -9.41 -18.27
C LEU A 127 1.18 -10.82 -18.40
N PRO A 128 0.51 -11.11 -19.52
CA PRO A 128 0.23 -12.48 -19.91
C PRO A 128 1.52 -13.32 -19.98
N PRO A 129 1.50 -14.61 -19.58
CA PRO A 129 2.71 -15.44 -19.50
C PRO A 129 3.47 -15.58 -20.81
N ASP A 130 2.76 -15.65 -21.94
CA ASP A 130 3.30 -15.71 -23.31
C ASP A 130 4.20 -14.53 -23.65
N ARG A 131 3.90 -13.33 -23.12
CA ARG A 131 4.70 -12.13 -23.39
C ARG A 131 6.00 -12.05 -22.60
N VAL A 132 6.13 -12.81 -21.52
CA VAL A 132 7.30 -12.77 -20.64
C VAL A 132 8.50 -13.50 -21.24
N GLU A 133 8.24 -14.55 -22.02
CA GLU A 133 9.26 -15.38 -22.66
C GLU A 133 9.84 -14.74 -23.93
N GLU A 134 9.10 -13.83 -24.58
CA GLU A 134 9.46 -13.30 -25.90
C GLU A 134 10.36 -12.05 -25.88
N ASN A 135 10.47 -11.31 -24.77
CA ASN A 135 11.11 -9.97 -24.77
C ASN A 135 11.93 -9.64 -23.50
N PRO A 136 13.21 -9.23 -23.62
CA PRO A 136 14.01 -8.75 -22.49
C PRO A 136 13.52 -7.42 -21.89
N ASP A 137 12.92 -6.53 -22.68
CA ASP A 137 12.38 -5.22 -22.24
C ASP A 137 10.87 -5.27 -21.93
N LYS A 138 10.33 -6.47 -21.68
CA LYS A 138 8.89 -6.76 -21.51
C LYS A 138 8.14 -5.81 -20.57
N TRP A 139 8.78 -5.32 -19.51
CA TRP A 139 8.13 -4.54 -18.46
C TRP A 139 7.87 -3.08 -18.83
N LYS A 140 8.56 -2.55 -19.86
CA LYS A 140 8.52 -1.12 -20.21
C LYS A 140 7.10 -0.64 -20.55
N ASP A 141 6.38 -1.43 -21.34
CA ASP A 141 5.02 -1.12 -21.81
C ASP A 141 3.94 -1.95 -21.09
N ALA A 142 4.32 -2.67 -20.03
CA ALA A 142 3.39 -3.47 -19.25
C ALA A 142 2.38 -2.57 -18.51
N PRO A 143 1.11 -2.99 -18.41
CA PRO A 143 0.18 -2.42 -17.45
C PRO A 143 0.81 -2.32 -16.06
N SER A 144 0.62 -1.17 -15.42
CA SER A 144 1.25 -0.87 -14.13
C SER A 144 0.26 -0.19 -13.18
N ARG A 145 0.54 -0.33 -11.88
CA ARG A 145 -0.23 0.31 -10.81
C ARG A 145 0.72 0.64 -9.64
N PRO A 146 0.73 1.90 -9.16
CA PRO A 146 1.44 2.25 -7.93
C PRO A 146 0.74 1.60 -6.73
N LEU A 147 1.55 1.02 -5.84
CA LEU A 147 1.10 0.42 -4.58
C LEU A 147 1.42 1.31 -3.39
N VAL A 148 2.58 1.97 -3.39
CA VAL A 148 3.07 2.82 -2.30
C VAL A 148 3.84 4.00 -2.88
N ASP A 149 3.54 5.20 -2.41
CA ASP A 149 4.24 6.43 -2.79
C ASP A 149 5.37 6.77 -1.78
N ASN A 150 6.26 7.69 -2.13
CA ASN A 150 7.35 8.18 -1.26
C ASN A 150 8.21 7.04 -0.66
N LEU A 151 8.49 6.02 -1.47
CA LEU A 151 9.31 4.87 -1.15
C LEU A 151 10.78 5.27 -1.04
N GLU A 152 11.33 5.09 0.16
CA GLU A 152 12.72 5.37 0.48
C GLU A 152 13.60 4.12 0.37
N GLU A 153 13.09 2.97 0.82
CA GLU A 153 13.81 1.70 0.84
C GLU A 153 12.88 0.55 0.45
N PHE A 154 13.41 -0.41 -0.30
CA PHE A 154 12.75 -1.65 -0.66
C PHE A 154 13.81 -2.74 -0.77
N ALA A 155 13.62 -3.81 -0.01
CA ALA A 155 14.53 -4.94 0.05
C ALA A 155 13.74 -6.24 0.14
N VAL A 156 14.23 -7.24 -0.57
CA VAL A 156 13.63 -8.57 -0.62
C VAL A 156 14.63 -9.58 -0.08
N ALA A 157 14.15 -10.46 0.77
CA ALA A 157 14.87 -11.65 1.19
C ALA A 157 13.99 -12.87 0.97
N LEU A 158 14.60 -13.97 0.57
CA LEU A 158 13.94 -15.21 0.21
C LEU A 158 14.45 -16.32 1.12
N ARG A 159 13.59 -17.30 1.41
CA ARG A 159 14.01 -18.49 2.13
C ARG A 159 13.67 -19.73 1.31
N PRO A 160 14.67 -20.48 0.83
CA PRO A 160 14.40 -21.64 -0.01
C PRO A 160 13.63 -22.72 0.74
N ASP A 161 13.92 -22.98 2.01
CA ASP A 161 13.18 -23.94 2.84
C ASP A 161 13.00 -23.43 4.28
N TYR A 162 12.07 -24.03 5.03
CA TYR A 162 11.88 -23.75 6.45
C TYR A 162 13.11 -24.11 7.32
N ARG A 163 14.11 -24.80 6.81
CA ARG A 163 15.35 -25.07 7.56
C ARG A 163 16.56 -24.27 7.08
N GLU A 164 16.41 -23.53 5.99
CA GLU A 164 17.50 -22.78 5.38
C GLU A 164 17.49 -21.32 5.80
N ASP A 165 18.63 -20.66 5.60
CA ASP A 165 18.82 -19.25 5.90
C ASP A 165 18.19 -18.34 4.84
N TRP A 166 17.96 -17.09 5.22
CA TRP A 166 17.50 -16.05 4.29
C TRP A 166 18.61 -15.68 3.30
N THR A 167 18.26 -15.56 2.02
CA THR A 167 19.13 -15.16 0.91
C THR A 167 18.54 -13.98 0.15
N ASP A 168 19.40 -13.13 -0.41
CA ASP A 168 19.04 -12.02 -1.30
C ASP A 168 19.22 -12.39 -2.79
N LYS A 169 19.52 -13.66 -3.08
CA LYS A 169 19.74 -14.18 -4.43
C LYS A 169 18.85 -15.38 -4.70
N TRP A 170 18.28 -15.42 -5.91
CA TRP A 170 17.45 -16.51 -6.39
C TRP A 170 17.88 -16.93 -7.81
N PRO A 171 18.73 -17.95 -7.96
CA PRO A 171 19.30 -18.30 -9.26
C PRO A 171 18.39 -19.18 -10.12
N ASP A 172 17.47 -19.93 -9.53
CA ASP A 172 16.62 -20.89 -10.23
C ASP A 172 15.17 -20.40 -10.31
N SER A 173 14.75 -19.99 -11.50
CA SER A 173 13.41 -19.46 -11.72
C SER A 173 12.31 -20.52 -11.81
N SER A 174 12.68 -21.79 -11.90
CA SER A 174 11.76 -22.94 -12.00
C SER A 174 11.28 -23.45 -10.64
N ILE A 175 11.80 -22.90 -9.55
CA ILE A 175 11.48 -23.31 -8.17
C ILE A 175 11.04 -22.09 -7.38
N ALA A 176 9.98 -22.26 -6.58
CA ALA A 176 9.53 -21.23 -5.66
C ALA A 176 10.17 -21.37 -4.26
N PRO A 177 10.55 -20.26 -3.62
CA PRO A 177 10.99 -20.26 -2.23
C PRO A 177 9.84 -20.66 -1.29
N ALA A 178 10.16 -21.09 -0.08
CA ALA A 178 9.15 -21.35 0.94
C ALA A 178 8.57 -20.05 1.51
N LEU A 179 9.43 -19.03 1.68
CA LEU A 179 9.07 -17.74 2.23
C LEU A 179 9.69 -16.59 1.44
N VAL A 180 8.94 -15.50 1.35
CA VAL A 180 9.39 -14.21 0.84
C VAL A 180 9.22 -13.19 1.95
N MET A 181 10.27 -12.42 2.24
CA MET A 181 10.24 -11.30 3.16
C MET A 181 10.47 -10.01 2.38
N VAL A 182 9.52 -9.10 2.46
CA VAL A 182 9.64 -7.75 1.91
C VAL A 182 9.82 -6.78 3.07
N ARG A 183 10.86 -5.96 2.98
CA ARG A 183 11.15 -4.86 3.89
C ARG A 183 11.10 -3.57 3.11
N LEU A 184 10.32 -2.61 3.59
CA LEU A 184 10.20 -1.34 2.91
C LEU A 184 10.04 -0.18 3.90
N LYS A 185 10.49 0.99 3.45
CA LYS A 185 10.39 2.26 4.16
C LYS A 185 9.73 3.26 3.23
N ALA A 186 8.64 3.84 3.67
CA ALA A 186 7.91 4.87 2.93
C ALA A 186 7.50 5.98 3.88
N ASP A 187 7.49 7.21 3.37
CA ASP A 187 7.12 8.42 4.13
C ASP A 187 7.79 8.54 5.52
N GLY A 188 9.08 8.27 5.60
CA GLY A 188 9.89 8.37 6.82
C GLY A 188 9.72 7.23 7.82
N ARG A 189 9.00 6.15 7.49
CA ARG A 189 8.76 5.04 8.41
C ARG A 189 8.95 3.67 7.77
N TYR A 190 9.55 2.75 8.53
CA TYR A 190 9.57 1.32 8.20
C TYR A 190 8.21 0.69 8.41
N TRP A 191 7.74 -0.03 7.39
CA TRP A 191 6.60 -0.91 7.54
C TRP A 191 6.99 -2.14 8.35
N PRO A 192 6.02 -2.87 8.93
CA PRO A 192 6.29 -4.20 9.47
C PRO A 192 6.86 -5.12 8.38
N ASP A 193 7.81 -5.99 8.76
CA ASP A 193 8.37 -6.97 7.84
C ASP A 193 7.27 -7.87 7.27
N LEU A 194 7.11 -7.85 5.95
CA LEU A 194 6.07 -8.60 5.26
C LEU A 194 6.62 -9.98 4.91
N VAL A 195 6.44 -10.93 5.82
CA VAL A 195 6.76 -12.35 5.59
C VAL A 195 5.54 -13.04 4.98
N MET A 196 5.69 -13.61 3.80
CA MET A 196 4.65 -14.25 3.00
C MET A 196 5.07 -15.67 2.62
N GLN A 197 4.12 -16.61 2.63
CA GLN A 197 4.33 -17.98 2.17
C GLN A 197 4.01 -18.06 0.68
N VAL A 198 4.82 -18.83 -0.06
CA VAL A 198 4.50 -19.20 -1.44
C VAL A 198 3.86 -20.58 -1.42
N GLN A 199 2.64 -20.70 -1.98
CA GLN A 199 1.85 -21.93 -1.97
C GLN A 199 2.47 -22.98 -2.89
N ARG A 200 3.11 -24.02 -2.32
CA ARG A 200 3.75 -25.15 -3.02
C ARG A 200 2.80 -26.29 -3.34
#